data_AF-A0A2E7LAQ8-F1
#
_entry.id   AF-A0A2E7LAQ8-F1
#
_cell.length_a   1.000
_cell.length_b   1.000
_cell.length_c   1.000
_cell.angle_alpha   90.00
_cell.angle_beta   90.00
_cell.angle_gamma   90.00
#
_symmetry.space_group_name_H-M   'P 1'
#
loop_
_entity.id
_entity.type
_entity.pdbx_description
1 polymer ?
#
loop_
_entity_poly.entity_id
_entity_poly.type
_entity_poly.pdbx_seq_one_letter_code
_entity_poly.pdbx_strand_id
1 'polypeptide(L)'
;MNPFVTNLDGWPCLFLLILTRVSGLLCLAPCFPIHGLPWRGRWVIIGGLALVLTMAHSHHGPSLPANLATFAVAMAREAAIGLVIGFTVLLLFSSLQLAGQTVAQMAGLRMTEIYDANLDTPVPVFGRLLDLVATAAFLVAGGHRQIMAALLDTFATYPPGQTMIPVGNLPEVLTNAITHSLLIAIRLSAPLIAALMFSMLTLGLLSRVVPQLNILAIGLGFNSLAFLAAVFLGLGSLGWTFQYEATSMLEHTRTNWLSAFETDGTNLKQSKSKWITSLPGQTHNPLQQPVPTHSR
;
A
#
# COMPACT_ATOMS: atom_id res chain seq x y z
N MET A 1 -2.69 -20.52 -37.66
CA MET A 1 -1.71 -20.48 -36.55
C MET A 1 -0.74 -19.34 -36.85
N ASN A 2 -0.67 -18.32 -35.98
CA ASN A 2 0.18 -17.15 -36.22
C ASN A 2 1.65 -17.48 -35.85
N PRO A 3 2.61 -17.41 -36.79
CA PRO A 3 4.01 -17.78 -36.59
C PRO A 3 4.79 -16.80 -35.68
N PHE A 4 4.20 -15.68 -35.27
CA PHE A 4 4.81 -14.73 -34.34
C PHE A 4 4.89 -15.25 -32.89
N VAL A 5 4.05 -16.23 -32.51
CA VAL A 5 3.97 -16.71 -31.11
C VAL A 5 4.94 -17.89 -30.84
N THR A 6 5.42 -18.57 -31.88
CA THR A 6 6.27 -19.77 -31.75
C THR A 6 7.76 -19.48 -31.62
N ASN A 7 8.21 -18.24 -31.85
CA ASN A 7 9.64 -17.85 -31.85
C ASN A 7 10.03 -16.93 -30.68
N LEU A 8 9.10 -16.60 -29.79
CA LEU A 8 9.43 -15.98 -28.52
C LEU A 8 9.64 -17.14 -27.53
N ASP A 9 10.91 -17.56 -27.35
CA ASP A 9 11.37 -18.39 -26.23
C ASP A 9 10.56 -17.99 -24.98
N GLY A 10 10.10 -18.85 -24.07
CA GLY A 10 9.14 -18.45 -23.01
C GLY A 10 9.52 -17.25 -22.11
N TRP A 11 10.76 -16.78 -22.19
CA TRP A 11 11.38 -15.72 -21.40
C TRP A 11 10.77 -14.28 -21.54
N PRO A 12 10.57 -13.67 -22.73
CA PRO A 12 9.96 -12.35 -22.88
C PRO A 12 8.46 -12.37 -22.55
N CYS A 13 7.76 -13.48 -22.75
CA CYS A 13 6.36 -13.62 -22.33
C CYS A 13 6.25 -13.64 -20.79
N LEU A 14 7.14 -14.36 -20.11
CA LEU A 14 7.27 -14.32 -18.65
C LEU A 14 7.64 -12.90 -18.18
N PHE A 15 8.57 -12.24 -18.88
CA PHE A 15 8.93 -10.85 -18.62
C PHE A 15 7.73 -9.92 -18.69
N LEU A 16 6.90 -10.01 -19.73
CA LEU A 16 5.70 -9.18 -19.87
C LEU A 16 4.69 -9.42 -18.75
N LEU A 17 4.48 -10.66 -18.30
CA LEU A 17 3.56 -10.98 -17.20
C LEU A 17 4.06 -10.43 -15.86
N ILE A 18 5.36 -10.52 -15.58
CA ILE A 18 5.95 -9.94 -14.36
C ILE A 18 5.93 -8.41 -14.45
N LEU A 19 6.23 -7.85 -15.63
CA LEU A 19 6.20 -6.41 -15.88
C LEU A 19 4.80 -5.84 -15.62
N THR A 20 3.73 -6.50 -16.07
CA THR A 20 2.36 -6.01 -15.83
C THR A 20 2.03 -5.99 -14.34
N ARG A 21 2.33 -7.06 -13.58
CA ARG A 21 2.09 -7.08 -12.13
C ARG A 21 2.89 -5.99 -11.40
N VAL A 22 4.18 -5.85 -11.70
CA VAL A 22 5.07 -4.85 -11.08
C VAL A 22 4.62 -3.43 -11.44
N SER A 23 4.22 -3.19 -12.69
CA SER A 23 3.71 -1.88 -13.14
C SER A 23 2.41 -1.51 -12.43
N GLY A 24 1.47 -2.45 -12.24
CA GLY A 24 0.22 -2.19 -11.54
C GLY A 24 0.44 -1.75 -10.08
N LEU A 25 1.40 -2.37 -9.41
CA LEU A 25 1.78 -2.01 -8.05
C LEU A 25 2.43 -0.62 -7.99
N LEU A 26 3.46 -0.38 -8.81
CA LEU A 26 4.26 0.84 -8.76
C LEU A 26 3.54 2.08 -9.30
N CYS A 27 2.58 1.90 -10.21
CA CYS A 27 1.75 3.01 -10.71
C CYS A 27 0.80 3.56 -9.65
N LEU A 28 0.34 2.74 -8.71
CA LEU A 28 -0.60 3.19 -7.66
C LEU A 28 0.10 3.53 -6.34
N ALA A 29 1.22 2.91 -6.02
CA ALA A 29 1.92 3.16 -4.75
C ALA A 29 2.58 4.55 -4.75
N PRO A 30 2.09 5.53 -3.93
CA PRO A 30 2.64 6.89 -3.92
C PRO A 30 3.99 7.00 -3.22
N CYS A 31 4.35 6.02 -2.38
CA CYS A 31 5.60 6.00 -1.62
C CYS A 31 6.87 5.90 -2.49
N PHE A 32 6.75 5.43 -3.73
CA PHE A 32 7.90 5.35 -4.62
C PHE A 32 8.12 6.70 -5.33
N PRO A 33 9.37 7.16 -5.47
CA PRO A 33 9.70 8.43 -6.13
C PRO A 33 9.35 8.46 -7.63
N ILE A 34 8.77 7.38 -8.17
CA ILE A 34 8.35 7.23 -9.57
C ILE A 34 7.45 8.38 -10.00
N HIS A 35 6.59 8.91 -9.12
CA HIS A 35 5.71 10.05 -9.45
C HIS A 35 6.48 11.35 -9.73
N GLY A 36 7.67 11.54 -9.14
CA GLY A 36 8.53 12.70 -9.38
C GLY A 36 9.44 12.58 -10.62
N LEU A 37 9.57 11.38 -11.22
CA LEU A 37 10.44 11.16 -12.38
C LEU A 37 9.72 11.45 -13.72
N PRO A 38 10.46 11.88 -14.77
CA PRO A 38 9.90 11.92 -16.13
C PRO A 38 9.45 10.52 -16.58
N TRP A 39 8.47 10.45 -17.49
CA TRP A 39 7.83 9.19 -17.88
C TRP A 39 8.82 8.09 -18.32
N ARG A 40 9.95 8.46 -18.95
CA ARG A 40 11.03 7.54 -19.35
C ARG A 40 11.69 6.89 -18.13
N GLY A 41 12.00 7.67 -17.10
CA GLY A 41 12.64 7.17 -15.88
C GLY A 41 11.76 6.19 -15.11
N ARG A 42 10.44 6.39 -15.15
CA ARG A 42 9.45 5.48 -14.54
C ARG A 42 9.55 4.06 -15.12
N TRP A 43 9.54 3.95 -16.44
CA TRP A 43 9.63 2.65 -17.12
C TRP A 43 10.99 1.97 -16.96
N VAL A 44 12.07 2.73 -16.81
CA VAL A 44 13.41 2.15 -16.52
C VAL A 44 13.42 1.46 -15.15
N ILE A 45 12.84 2.09 -14.11
CA ILE A 45 12.77 1.49 -12.77
C ILE A 45 11.85 0.26 -12.77
N ILE A 46 10.66 0.38 -13.36
CA ILE A 46 9.68 -0.72 -13.45
C ILE A 46 10.27 -1.89 -14.23
N GLY A 47 10.85 -1.62 -15.39
CA GLY A 47 11.48 -2.62 -16.26
C GLY A 47 12.71 -3.27 -15.62
N GLY A 48 13.54 -2.47 -14.93
CA GLY A 48 14.69 -2.99 -14.19
C GLY A 48 14.29 -3.94 -13.07
N LEU A 49 13.28 -3.57 -12.27
CA LEU A 49 12.76 -4.45 -11.21
C LEU A 49 12.12 -5.71 -11.78
N ALA A 50 11.32 -5.59 -12.85
CA ALA A 50 10.75 -6.74 -13.54
C ALA A 50 11.83 -7.68 -14.09
N LEU A 51 12.91 -7.14 -14.66
CA LEU A 51 14.02 -7.93 -15.18
C LEU A 51 14.69 -8.76 -14.08
N VAL A 52 14.99 -8.14 -12.93
CA VAL A 52 15.56 -8.85 -11.77
C VAL A 52 14.63 -9.99 -11.30
N LEU A 53 13.33 -9.71 -11.20
CA LEU A 53 12.34 -10.71 -10.78
C LEU A 53 12.17 -11.86 -11.78
N THR A 54 12.30 -11.56 -13.07
CA THR A 54 12.24 -12.59 -14.14
C THR A 54 13.44 -13.51 -14.13
N MET A 55 14.63 -12.99 -13.84
CA MET A 55 15.84 -13.80 -13.65
C MET A 55 15.65 -14.76 -12.48
N ALA A 56 15.10 -14.27 -11.36
CA ALA A 56 14.83 -15.09 -10.18
C ALA A 56 13.79 -16.21 -10.44
N HIS A 57 12.81 -15.99 -11.32
CA HIS A 57 11.75 -16.96 -11.64
C HIS A 57 12.03 -17.84 -12.87
N SER A 58 13.16 -17.63 -13.56
CA SER A 58 13.49 -18.29 -14.83
C SER A 58 13.55 -19.83 -14.75
N HIS A 59 13.82 -20.40 -13.57
CA HIS A 59 13.88 -21.84 -13.36
C HIS A 59 12.50 -22.53 -13.29
N HIS A 60 11.41 -21.77 -13.10
CA HIS A 60 10.06 -22.30 -12.90
C HIS A 60 9.13 -21.97 -14.07
N GLY A 61 9.63 -22.07 -15.31
CA GLY A 61 8.86 -21.77 -16.51
C GLY A 61 7.58 -22.61 -16.60
N PRO A 62 6.40 -22.05 -16.26
CA PRO A 62 5.16 -22.77 -16.45
C PRO A 62 4.89 -22.89 -17.95
N SER A 63 4.10 -23.88 -18.36
CA SER A 63 3.59 -23.95 -19.73
C SER A 63 2.84 -22.66 -20.06
N LEU A 64 3.47 -21.76 -20.83
CA LEU A 64 2.86 -20.48 -21.18
C LEU A 64 1.62 -20.71 -22.08
N PRO A 65 0.60 -19.86 -21.98
CA PRO A 65 -0.59 -20.01 -22.81
C PRO A 65 -0.23 -19.85 -24.29
N ALA A 66 -0.46 -20.90 -25.09
CA ALA A 66 -0.11 -20.93 -26.51
C ALA A 66 -0.96 -19.99 -27.39
N ASN A 67 -2.04 -19.42 -26.85
CA ASN A 67 -3.01 -18.63 -27.58
C ASN A 67 -3.04 -17.16 -27.11
N LEU A 68 -3.17 -16.21 -28.06
CA LEU A 68 -3.12 -14.78 -27.77
C LEU A 68 -4.24 -14.34 -26.81
N ALA A 69 -5.44 -14.91 -26.98
CA ALA A 69 -6.59 -14.64 -26.11
C ALA A 69 -6.31 -15.07 -24.65
N THR A 70 -5.72 -16.25 -24.45
CA THR A 70 -5.38 -16.75 -23.11
C THR A 70 -4.24 -15.96 -22.47
N PHE A 71 -3.29 -15.48 -23.29
CA PHE A 71 -2.21 -14.60 -22.82
C PHE A 71 -2.74 -13.23 -22.39
N ALA A 72 -3.66 -12.62 -23.14
CA ALA A 72 -4.29 -11.35 -22.78
C ALA A 72 -5.08 -11.47 -21.46
N VAL A 73 -5.80 -12.57 -21.25
CA VAL A 73 -6.49 -12.85 -19.98
C VAL A 73 -5.48 -13.02 -18.83
N ALA A 74 -4.37 -13.72 -19.06
CA ALA A 74 -3.31 -13.83 -18.06
C ALA A 74 -2.72 -12.46 -17.70
N MET A 75 -2.39 -11.62 -18.69
CA MET A 75 -1.93 -10.25 -18.44
C MET A 75 -2.92 -9.42 -17.62
N ALA A 76 -4.22 -9.53 -17.91
CA ALA A 76 -5.25 -8.81 -17.15
C ALA A 76 -5.32 -9.27 -15.69
N ARG A 77 -5.15 -10.57 -15.42
CA ARG A 77 -5.09 -11.12 -14.06
C ARG A 77 -3.85 -10.66 -13.31
N GLU A 78 -2.69 -10.67 -13.97
CA GLU A 78 -1.44 -10.14 -13.41
C GLU A 78 -1.55 -8.66 -13.05
N ALA A 79 -2.14 -7.86 -13.95
CA ALA A 79 -2.41 -6.46 -13.70
C ALA A 79 -3.37 -6.26 -12.52
N ALA A 80 -4.43 -7.06 -12.41
CA ALA A 80 -5.37 -6.98 -11.29
C ALA A 80 -4.68 -7.23 -9.94
N ILE A 81 -3.81 -8.24 -9.83
CA ILE A 81 -3.05 -8.52 -8.59
C ILE A 81 -2.15 -7.33 -8.24
N GLY A 82 -1.38 -6.84 -9.21
CA GLY A 82 -0.52 -5.68 -9.01
C GLY A 82 -1.30 -4.44 -8.56
N LEU A 83 -2.43 -4.18 -9.21
CA LEU A 83 -3.31 -3.06 -8.88
C LEU A 83 -3.90 -3.19 -7.49
N VAL A 84 -4.34 -4.36 -7.03
CA VAL A 84 -4.89 -4.50 -5.68
C VAL A 84 -3.83 -4.19 -4.61
N ILE A 85 -2.61 -4.71 -4.77
CA ILE A 85 -1.51 -4.42 -3.82
C ILE A 85 -1.20 -2.92 -3.82
N GLY A 86 -1.05 -2.32 -5.01
CA GLY A 86 -0.79 -0.89 -5.16
C GLY A 86 -1.92 -0.03 -4.59
N PHE A 87 -3.18 -0.46 -4.76
CA PHE A 87 -4.36 0.22 -4.27
C PHE A 87 -4.43 0.23 -2.74
N THR A 88 -4.04 -0.85 -2.06
CA THR A 88 -3.94 -0.86 -0.59
C THR A 88 -2.96 0.21 -0.10
N VAL A 89 -1.80 0.35 -0.74
CA VAL A 89 -0.81 1.38 -0.39
C VAL A 89 -1.36 2.78 -0.70
N LEU A 90 -2.07 2.94 -1.81
CA LEU A 90 -2.74 4.20 -2.16
C LEU A 90 -3.77 4.60 -1.09
N LEU A 91 -4.60 3.66 -0.62
CA LEU A 91 -5.59 3.90 0.43
C LEU A 91 -4.93 4.31 1.75
N LEU A 92 -3.81 3.68 2.11
CA LEU A 92 -3.05 4.04 3.30
C LEU A 92 -2.60 5.51 3.25
N PHE A 93 -2.02 5.97 2.13
CA PHE A 93 -1.59 7.37 2.00
C PHE A 93 -2.77 8.34 1.88
N SER A 94 -3.84 7.93 1.19
CA SER A 94 -5.09 8.68 1.10
C SER A 94 -5.71 8.93 2.47
N SER A 95 -5.61 7.97 3.41
CA SER A 95 -6.10 8.16 4.78
C SER A 95 -5.43 9.33 5.50
N LEU A 96 -4.11 9.52 5.30
CA LEU A 96 -3.38 10.60 5.92
C LEU A 96 -3.70 11.94 5.25
N GLN A 97 -3.87 11.96 3.94
CA GLN A 97 -4.32 13.15 3.22
C GLN A 97 -5.71 13.57 3.68
N LEU A 98 -6.62 12.61 3.88
CA LEU A 98 -7.97 12.87 4.40
C LEU A 98 -7.92 13.38 5.85
N ALA A 99 -7.11 12.78 6.71
CA ALA A 99 -6.88 13.28 8.07
C ALA A 99 -6.33 14.72 8.06
N GLY A 100 -5.38 15.01 7.17
CA GLY A 100 -4.81 16.33 7.01
C GLY A 100 -5.79 17.39 6.53
N GLN A 101 -6.57 17.05 5.50
CA GLN A 101 -7.56 17.94 4.93
C GLN A 101 -8.68 18.25 5.93
N THR A 102 -9.14 17.26 6.69
CA THR A 102 -10.19 17.46 7.71
C THR A 102 -9.70 18.38 8.83
N VAL A 103 -8.45 18.24 9.28
CA VAL A 103 -7.88 19.14 10.30
C VAL A 103 -7.64 20.56 9.74
N ALA A 104 -7.12 20.69 8.52
CA ALA A 104 -6.92 21.99 7.88
C ALA A 104 -8.25 22.73 7.65
N GLN A 105 -9.31 21.99 7.33
CA GLN A 105 -10.68 22.50 7.24
C GLN A 105 -11.15 23.08 8.58
N MET A 106 -10.96 22.35 9.68
CA MET A 106 -11.30 22.85 11.00
C MET A 106 -10.44 24.04 11.44
N ALA A 107 -9.17 24.10 11.04
CA ALA A 107 -8.32 25.24 11.35
C ALA A 107 -8.73 26.54 10.60
N GLY A 108 -9.65 26.47 9.64
CA GLY A 108 -10.08 27.62 8.82
C GLY A 108 -9.11 28.00 7.70
N LEU A 109 -8.10 27.16 7.43
CA LEU A 109 -7.07 27.41 6.41
C LEU A 109 -7.61 27.31 4.97
N ARG A 110 -8.78 26.69 4.76
CA ARG A 110 -9.39 26.64 3.43
C ARG A 110 -9.90 27.99 2.92
N MET A 111 -10.13 28.95 3.81
CA MET A 111 -10.59 30.28 3.38
C MET A 111 -9.46 31.07 2.71
N THR A 112 -8.20 30.84 3.07
CA THR A 112 -7.04 31.51 2.45
C THR A 112 -6.75 31.00 1.03
N GLU A 113 -7.12 29.75 0.72
CA GLU A 113 -6.95 29.14 -0.61
C GLU A 113 -7.89 29.77 -1.66
N ILE A 114 -9.03 30.33 -1.24
CA ILE A 114 -10.01 30.97 -2.13
C ILE A 114 -9.56 32.37 -2.57
N TYR A 115 -8.71 33.04 -1.77
CA TYR A 115 -8.29 34.42 -2.03
C TYR A 115 -7.11 34.53 -3.00
N ASP A 116 -6.30 33.49 -3.18
CA ASP A 116 -5.16 33.51 -4.11
C ASP A 116 -5.47 32.76 -5.41
N ALA A 117 -6.28 33.37 -6.27
CA ALA A 117 -6.67 32.85 -7.58
C ALA A 117 -5.56 32.97 -8.66
N ASN A 118 -4.38 33.52 -8.32
CA ASN A 118 -3.25 33.68 -9.25
C ASN A 118 -2.30 32.47 -9.27
N LEU A 119 -2.50 31.49 -8.39
CA LEU A 119 -1.79 30.22 -8.40
C LEU A 119 -2.70 29.14 -9.01
N ASP A 120 -2.37 28.66 -10.21
CA ASP A 120 -3.18 27.75 -11.04
C ASP A 120 -3.62 26.42 -10.37
N THR A 121 -3.17 26.12 -9.15
CA THR A 121 -3.69 25.05 -8.32
C THR A 121 -3.51 25.36 -6.84
N PRO A 122 -4.58 25.45 -6.03
CA PRO A 122 -4.45 25.50 -4.58
C PRO A 122 -4.06 24.09 -4.09
N VAL A 123 -2.77 23.79 -4.11
CA VAL A 123 -2.27 22.63 -3.37
C VAL A 123 -2.23 23.04 -1.90
N PRO A 124 -3.03 22.43 -1.01
CA PRO A 124 -2.99 22.75 0.41
C PRO A 124 -1.58 22.51 0.93
N VAL A 125 -0.88 23.57 1.33
CA VAL A 125 0.51 23.53 1.82
C VAL A 125 0.66 22.49 2.93
N PHE A 126 -0.35 22.40 3.79
CA PHE A 126 -0.42 21.41 4.86
C PHE A 126 -0.60 19.97 4.35
N GLY A 127 -1.41 19.77 3.31
CA GLY A 127 -1.56 18.46 2.67
C GLY A 127 -0.24 17.95 2.09
N ARG A 128 0.53 18.84 1.45
CA ARG A 128 1.87 18.52 0.93
C ARG A 128 2.87 18.24 2.04
N LEU A 129 2.83 18.98 3.14
CA LEU A 129 3.68 18.72 4.32
C LEU A 129 3.38 17.35 4.92
N LEU A 130 2.09 17.00 5.07
CA LEU A 130 1.71 15.69 5.57
C LEU A 130 2.11 14.56 4.63
N ASP A 131 2.01 14.75 3.32
CA ASP A 131 2.45 13.76 2.33
C ASP A 131 3.96 13.48 2.43
N LEU A 132 4.77 14.53 2.62
CA LEU A 132 6.22 14.41 2.85
C LEU A 132 6.52 13.68 4.17
N VAL A 133 5.83 14.03 5.25
CA VAL A 133 5.98 13.37 6.57
C VAL A 133 5.54 11.91 6.49
N ALA A 134 4.43 11.60 5.80
CA ALA A 134 3.95 10.24 5.54
C ALA A 134 5.02 9.41 4.87
N THR A 135 5.57 9.96 3.78
CA THR A 135 6.54 9.27 2.94
C THR A 135 7.81 8.99 3.73
N ALA A 136 8.29 9.98 4.49
CA ALA A 136 9.45 9.82 5.36
C ALA A 136 9.20 8.76 6.46
N ALA A 137 8.06 8.84 7.16
CA ALA A 137 7.71 7.88 8.21
C ALA A 137 7.55 6.46 7.64
N PHE A 138 6.94 6.32 6.47
CA PHE A 138 6.77 5.04 5.77
C PHE A 138 8.11 4.40 5.38
N LEU A 139 9.04 5.22 4.89
CA LEU A 139 10.39 4.78 4.54
C LEU A 139 11.18 4.34 5.78
N VAL A 140 11.14 5.12 6.86
CA VAL A 140 11.80 4.80 8.14
C VAL A 140 11.23 3.52 8.77
N ALA A 141 9.91 3.32 8.68
CA ALA A 141 9.25 2.10 9.13
C ALA A 141 9.65 0.85 8.31
N GLY A 142 10.30 1.02 7.16
CA GLY A 142 10.63 -0.07 6.25
C GLY A 142 9.43 -0.55 5.44
N GLY A 143 8.41 0.30 5.23
CA GLY A 143 7.20 -0.06 4.48
C GLY A 143 7.48 -0.50 3.04
N HIS A 144 8.51 0.07 2.39
CA HIS A 144 8.97 -0.39 1.07
C HIS A 144 9.39 -1.88 1.06
N ARG A 145 10.02 -2.36 2.14
CA ARG A 145 10.41 -3.78 2.30
C ARG A 145 9.17 -4.67 2.47
N GLN A 146 8.16 -4.20 3.20
CA GLN A 146 6.89 -4.92 3.37
C GLN A 146 6.12 -5.03 2.06
N ILE A 147 6.06 -3.95 1.26
CA ILE A 147 5.43 -3.98 -0.07
C ILE A 147 6.15 -5.00 -0.98
N MET A 148 7.48 -5.00 -0.97
CA MET A 148 8.26 -5.96 -1.77
C MET A 148 8.09 -7.40 -1.30
N ALA A 149 8.00 -7.63 0.02
CA ALA A 149 7.69 -8.95 0.57
C ALA A 149 6.29 -9.41 0.15
N ALA A 150 5.28 -8.55 0.23
CA ALA A 150 3.92 -8.84 -0.24
C ALA A 150 3.90 -9.19 -1.74
N LEU A 151 4.64 -8.45 -2.57
CA LEU A 151 4.79 -8.76 -3.99
C LEU A 151 5.43 -10.15 -4.21
N LEU A 152 6.51 -10.48 -3.50
CA LEU A 152 7.17 -11.78 -3.59
C LEU A 152 6.26 -12.93 -3.13
N ASP A 153 5.49 -12.74 -2.05
CA ASP A 153 4.51 -13.72 -1.60
C ASP A 153 3.45 -13.97 -2.67
N THR A 154 3.02 -12.94 -3.41
CA THR A 154 2.06 -13.16 -4.52
C THR A 154 2.65 -13.98 -5.65
N PHE A 155 3.95 -13.90 -5.91
CA PHE A 155 4.60 -14.75 -6.91
C PHE A 155 4.74 -16.20 -6.43
N ALA A 156 4.96 -16.41 -5.13
CA ALA A 156 4.99 -17.74 -4.53
C ALA A 156 3.60 -18.41 -4.51
N THR A 157 2.54 -17.66 -4.20
CA THR A 157 1.16 -18.18 -4.17
C THR A 157 0.58 -18.34 -5.58
N TYR A 158 0.86 -17.39 -6.48
CA TYR A 158 0.36 -17.38 -7.84
C TYR A 158 1.50 -17.18 -8.85
N PRO A 159 2.07 -18.29 -9.36
CA PRO A 159 3.09 -18.26 -10.39
C PRO A 159 2.60 -17.51 -11.64
N PRO A 160 3.49 -16.75 -12.31
CA PRO A 160 3.12 -15.95 -13.46
C PRO A 160 2.54 -16.81 -14.58
N GLY A 161 1.36 -16.44 -15.08
CA GLY A 161 0.70 -17.13 -16.20
C GLY A 161 -0.25 -18.28 -15.83
N GLN A 162 -0.27 -18.73 -14.56
CA GLN A 162 -1.25 -19.69 -14.04
C GLN A 162 -2.20 -19.07 -13.01
N THR A 163 -2.21 -17.74 -12.87
CA THR A 163 -3.08 -17.02 -11.95
C THR A 163 -4.54 -17.39 -12.17
N MET A 164 -5.14 -18.08 -11.20
CA MET A 164 -6.58 -18.29 -11.13
C MET A 164 -7.07 -17.54 -9.90
N ILE A 165 -7.48 -16.28 -10.11
CA ILE A 165 -7.99 -15.43 -9.04
C ILE A 165 -9.44 -15.86 -8.78
N PRO A 166 -9.80 -16.41 -7.60
CA PRO A 166 -11.19 -16.58 -7.24
C PRO A 166 -11.81 -15.19 -7.07
N VAL A 167 -12.54 -14.76 -8.10
CA VAL A 167 -13.14 -13.42 -8.22
C VAL A 167 -14.08 -13.10 -7.04
N GLY A 168 -14.62 -14.13 -6.37
CA GLY A 168 -15.55 -13.98 -5.24
C GLY A 168 -14.98 -13.26 -4.02
N ASN A 169 -13.67 -13.35 -3.77
CA ASN A 169 -13.09 -12.85 -2.51
C ASN A 169 -12.43 -11.46 -2.66
N LEU A 170 -12.30 -10.97 -3.88
CA LEU A 170 -11.71 -9.66 -4.18
C LEU A 170 -12.51 -8.47 -3.57
N PRO A 171 -13.86 -8.45 -3.63
CA PRO A 171 -14.65 -7.36 -3.06
C PRO A 171 -14.49 -7.22 -1.55
N GLU A 172 -14.37 -8.34 -0.82
CA GLU A 172 -14.20 -8.34 0.63
C GLU A 172 -12.85 -7.73 1.03
N VAL A 173 -11.77 -8.13 0.36
CA VAL A 173 -10.43 -7.55 0.56
C VAL A 173 -10.46 -6.03 0.33
N LEU A 174 -11.11 -5.59 -0.76
CA LEU A 174 -11.17 -4.17 -1.11
C LEU A 174 -11.98 -3.36 -0.08
N THR A 175 -13.13 -3.88 0.33
CA THR A 175 -14.02 -3.24 1.31
C THR A 175 -13.34 -3.13 2.67
N ASN A 176 -12.61 -4.17 3.08
CA ASN A 176 -11.82 -4.14 4.32
C ASN A 176 -10.71 -3.10 4.23
N ALA A 177 -9.95 -3.04 3.13
CA ALA A 177 -8.89 -2.05 2.96
C ALA A 177 -9.43 -0.60 3.01
N ILE A 178 -10.57 -0.34 2.37
CA ILE A 178 -11.23 0.98 2.39
C ILE A 178 -11.67 1.32 3.82
N THR A 179 -12.35 0.40 4.50
CA THR A 179 -12.85 0.61 5.87
C THR A 179 -11.70 0.91 6.84
N HIS A 180 -10.62 0.13 6.77
CA HIS A 180 -9.43 0.37 7.57
C HIS A 180 -8.79 1.72 7.28
N SER A 181 -8.66 2.11 6.01
CA SER A 181 -8.10 3.43 5.66
C SER A 181 -8.92 4.59 6.24
N LEU A 182 -10.25 4.48 6.24
CA LEU A 182 -11.13 5.52 6.76
C LEU A 182 -11.06 5.59 8.29
N LEU A 183 -10.96 4.44 8.97
CA LEU A 183 -10.71 4.38 10.42
C LEU A 183 -9.36 5.00 10.80
N ILE A 184 -8.30 4.73 10.04
CA ILE A 184 -6.98 5.33 10.26
C ILE A 184 -7.08 6.84 10.12
N ALA A 185 -7.77 7.35 9.10
CA ALA A 185 -7.94 8.78 8.90
C ALA A 185 -8.63 9.47 10.09
N ILE A 186 -9.72 8.87 10.61
CA ILE A 186 -10.45 9.38 11.77
C ILE A 186 -9.57 9.34 13.03
N ARG A 187 -8.85 8.24 13.26
CA ARG A 187 -7.96 8.10 14.44
C ARG A 187 -6.83 9.14 14.44
N LEU A 188 -6.25 9.38 13.27
CA LEU A 188 -5.17 10.36 13.11
C LEU A 188 -5.68 11.80 13.27
N SER A 189 -6.89 12.11 12.78
CA SER A 189 -7.45 13.46 12.90
C SER A 189 -8.07 13.75 14.28
N ALA A 190 -8.58 12.73 14.99
CA ALA A 190 -9.29 12.87 16.26
C ALA A 190 -8.63 13.79 17.31
N PRO A 191 -7.34 13.64 17.68
CA PRO A 191 -6.73 14.49 18.71
C PRO A 191 -6.59 15.95 18.25
N LEU A 192 -6.30 16.18 16.97
CA LEU A 192 -6.18 17.50 16.38
C LEU A 192 -7.54 18.19 16.29
N ILE A 193 -8.56 17.45 15.85
CA ILE A 193 -9.95 17.91 15.79
C ILE A 193 -10.43 18.30 17.19
N ALA A 194 -10.18 17.49 18.22
CA ALA A 194 -10.58 17.81 19.59
C ALA A 194 -9.95 19.13 20.08
N ALA A 195 -8.65 19.35 19.81
CA ALA A 195 -7.97 20.60 20.16
C ALA A 195 -8.57 21.82 19.43
N LEU A 196 -8.84 21.68 18.12
CA LEU A 196 -9.44 22.75 17.31
C LEU A 196 -10.89 23.04 17.71
N MET A 197 -11.67 22.02 18.04
CA MET A 197 -13.02 22.22 18.57
C MET A 197 -13.00 22.99 19.89
N PHE A 198 -12.05 22.72 20.79
CA PHE A 198 -11.90 23.47 22.02
C PHE A 198 -11.56 24.95 21.76
N SER A 199 -10.69 25.21 20.78
CA SER A 199 -10.40 26.55 20.29
C SER A 199 -11.65 27.26 19.77
N MET A 200 -12.43 26.60 18.89
CA MET A 200 -13.68 27.15 18.37
C MET A 200 -14.71 27.44 19.46
N LEU A 201 -14.87 26.55 20.44
CA LEU A 201 -15.76 26.76 21.58
C LEU A 201 -15.31 27.97 22.41
N THR A 202 -14.01 28.11 22.66
CA THR A 202 -13.44 29.25 23.38
C THR A 202 -13.76 30.57 22.66
N LEU A 203 -13.63 30.60 21.34
CA LEU A 203 -13.96 31.78 20.54
C LEU A 203 -15.45 32.05 20.45
N GLY A 204 -16.26 31.00 20.34
CA GLY A 204 -17.71 31.10 20.40
C GLY A 204 -18.17 31.73 21.71
N LEU A 205 -17.60 31.32 22.85
CA LEU A 205 -17.87 31.94 24.15
C LEU A 205 -17.36 33.39 24.21
N LEU A 206 -16.17 33.67 23.69
CA LEU A 206 -15.59 35.02 23.66
C LEU A 206 -16.47 35.99 22.85
N SER A 207 -17.08 35.52 21.75
CA SER A 207 -17.99 36.32 20.94
C SER A 207 -19.18 36.88 21.72
N ARG A 208 -19.65 36.12 22.72
CA ARG A 208 -20.73 36.54 23.60
C ARG A 208 -20.28 37.54 24.66
N VAL A 209 -19.03 37.46 25.11
CA VAL A 209 -18.46 38.34 26.15
C VAL A 209 -18.08 39.70 25.56
N VAL A 210 -17.49 39.73 24.38
CA VAL A 210 -17.03 40.96 23.73
C VAL A 210 -17.58 41.07 22.30
N PRO A 211 -18.87 41.44 22.13
CA PRO A 211 -19.55 41.46 20.83
C PRO A 211 -19.03 42.55 19.88
N GLN A 212 -18.24 43.51 20.40
CA GLN A 212 -17.64 44.59 19.62
C GLN A 212 -16.41 44.14 18.83
N LEU A 213 -15.85 42.97 19.14
CA LEU A 213 -14.68 42.44 18.43
C LEU A 213 -15.08 41.74 17.13
N ASN A 214 -14.30 41.97 16.08
CA ASN A 214 -14.42 41.18 14.85
C ASN A 214 -13.89 39.76 15.09
N ILE A 215 -14.77 38.87 15.55
CA ILE A 215 -14.47 37.47 15.86
C ILE A 215 -13.97 36.72 14.63
N LEU A 216 -14.31 37.12 13.40
CA LEU A 216 -13.78 36.49 12.19
C LEU A 216 -12.26 36.70 12.08
N ALA A 217 -11.79 37.93 12.28
CA ALA A 217 -10.38 38.29 12.16
C ALA A 217 -9.54 37.67 13.29
N ILE A 218 -10.01 37.74 14.53
CA ILE A 218 -9.35 37.11 15.69
C ILE A 218 -9.46 35.58 15.59
N GLY A 219 -10.58 35.10 15.06
CA GLY A 219 -10.91 33.72 14.73
C GLY A 219 -9.84 32.99 13.97
N LEU A 220 -9.52 33.54 12.82
CA LEU A 220 -8.59 32.93 11.89
C LEU A 220 -7.16 32.91 12.47
N GLY A 221 -6.75 33.98 13.14
CA GLY A 221 -5.44 34.05 13.81
C GLY A 221 -5.30 33.06 14.96
N PHE A 222 -6.30 33.00 15.85
CA PHE A 222 -6.26 32.12 17.01
C PHE A 222 -6.37 30.64 16.62
N ASN A 223 -7.28 30.28 15.70
CA ASN A 223 -7.37 28.90 15.22
C ASN A 223 -6.11 28.45 14.48
N SER A 224 -5.46 29.33 13.69
CA SER A 224 -4.20 29.02 13.02
C SER A 224 -3.06 28.78 14.02
N LEU A 225 -2.97 29.58 15.09
CA LEU A 225 -2.02 29.36 16.19
C LEU A 225 -2.28 28.05 16.93
N ALA A 226 -3.55 27.77 17.27
CA ALA A 226 -3.95 26.53 17.93
C ALA A 226 -3.63 25.31 17.05
N PHE A 227 -3.89 25.41 15.75
CA PHE A 227 -3.53 24.39 14.76
C PHE A 227 -2.02 24.14 14.71
N LEU A 228 -1.22 25.19 14.59
CA LEU A 228 0.24 25.07 14.53
C LEU A 228 0.79 24.44 15.80
N ALA A 229 0.29 24.85 16.98
CA ALA A 229 0.67 24.27 18.26
C ALA A 229 0.28 22.78 18.35
N ALA A 230 -0.94 22.44 17.94
CA ALA A 230 -1.44 21.06 17.96
C ALA A 230 -0.64 20.15 17.01
N VAL A 231 -0.30 20.64 15.81
CA VAL A 231 0.55 19.93 14.85
C VAL A 231 1.98 19.79 15.37
N PHE A 232 2.56 20.84 15.95
CA PHE A 232 3.93 20.80 16.48
C PHE A 232 4.08 19.79 17.61
N LEU A 233 3.13 19.77 18.55
CA LEU A 233 3.09 18.79 19.64
C LEU A 233 2.71 17.38 19.14
N GLY A 234 1.85 17.31 18.13
CA GLY A 234 1.34 16.07 17.58
C GLY A 234 2.29 15.38 16.61
N LEU A 235 3.25 16.08 16.00
CA LEU A 235 4.04 15.57 14.87
C LEU A 235 4.77 14.25 15.18
N GLY A 236 5.38 14.15 16.37
CA GLY A 236 6.03 12.92 16.82
C GLY A 236 5.03 11.78 17.07
N SER A 237 3.91 12.09 17.71
CA SER A 237 2.83 11.11 17.98
C SER A 237 2.17 10.62 16.69
N LEU A 238 1.93 11.52 15.72
CA LEU A 238 1.38 11.22 14.41
C LEU A 238 2.31 10.30 13.63
N GLY A 239 3.62 10.56 13.65
CA GLY A 239 4.62 9.69 13.01
C GLY A 239 4.61 8.28 13.60
N TRP A 240 4.60 8.16 14.92
CA TRP A 240 4.53 6.87 15.62
C TRP A 240 3.22 6.12 15.32
N THR A 241 2.09 6.82 15.40
CA THR A 241 0.76 6.25 15.15
C THR A 241 0.62 5.81 13.71
N PHE A 242 1.10 6.61 12.76
CA PHE A 242 1.12 6.26 11.34
C PHE A 242 1.98 5.02 11.08
N GLN A 243 3.18 4.94 11.66
CA GLN A 243 4.01 3.74 11.53
C GLN A 243 3.31 2.49 12.04
N TYR A 244 2.65 2.58 13.20
CA TYR A 244 1.89 1.47 13.77
C TYR A 244 0.71 1.05 12.87
N GLU A 245 -0.09 2.01 12.40
CA GLU A 245 -1.26 1.73 11.56
C GLU A 245 -0.87 1.31 10.13
N ALA A 246 0.23 1.83 9.58
CA ALA A 246 0.74 1.44 8.28
C ALA A 246 1.21 -0.02 8.27
N THR A 247 1.98 -0.41 9.28
CA THR A 247 2.47 -1.79 9.41
C THR A 247 1.33 -2.75 9.73
N SER A 248 0.36 -2.34 10.58
CA SER A 248 -0.82 -3.15 10.88
C SER A 248 -1.70 -3.36 9.64
N MET A 249 -1.98 -2.32 8.86
CA MET A 249 -2.83 -2.41 7.67
C MET A 249 -2.22 -3.30 6.60
N LEU A 250 -0.90 -3.19 6.38
CA LEU A 250 -0.19 -4.03 5.41
C LEU A 250 -0.20 -5.50 5.83
N GLU A 251 0.01 -5.79 7.11
CA GLU A 251 -0.04 -7.17 7.61
C GLU A 251 -1.46 -7.74 7.57
N HIS A 252 -2.49 -6.99 8.00
CA HIS A 252 -3.88 -7.44 7.91
C HIS A 252 -4.30 -7.67 6.46
N THR A 253 -3.89 -6.80 5.54
CA THR A 253 -4.17 -7.02 4.11
C THR A 253 -3.46 -8.26 3.61
N ARG A 254 -2.20 -8.49 4.00
CA ARG A 254 -1.43 -9.68 3.65
C ARG A 254 -2.08 -10.96 4.19
N THR A 255 -2.49 -10.99 5.46
CA THR A 255 -3.15 -12.16 6.06
C THR A 255 -4.52 -12.42 5.44
N ASN A 256 -5.31 -11.36 5.22
CA ASN A 256 -6.62 -11.47 4.56
C ASN A 256 -6.47 -11.93 3.11
N TRP A 257 -5.43 -11.46 2.42
CA TRP A 257 -5.10 -11.94 1.09
C TRP A 257 -4.76 -13.44 1.14
N LEU A 258 -3.83 -13.85 2.00
CA LEU A 258 -3.45 -15.24 2.13
C LEU A 258 -4.65 -16.14 2.48
N SER A 259 -5.50 -15.76 3.44
CA SER A 259 -6.66 -16.56 3.86
C SER A 259 -7.79 -16.59 2.82
N ALA A 260 -8.08 -15.45 2.17
CA ALA A 260 -9.05 -15.38 1.08
C ALA A 260 -8.65 -16.28 -0.10
N PHE A 261 -7.36 -16.53 -0.28
CA PHE A 261 -6.84 -17.27 -1.41
C PHE A 261 -6.32 -18.68 -1.06
N GLU A 262 -6.19 -19.06 0.23
CA GLU A 262 -5.84 -20.41 0.72
C GLU A 262 -7.04 -21.36 0.87
N THR A 263 -8.28 -20.92 0.64
CA THR A 263 -9.49 -21.76 0.73
C THR A 263 -9.54 -22.89 -0.32
N ASP A 264 -8.62 -22.93 -1.29
CA ASP A 264 -8.40 -24.05 -2.23
C ASP A 264 -7.23 -24.98 -1.78
N GLY A 265 -7.03 -25.08 -0.46
CA GLY A 265 -5.84 -25.62 0.21
C GLY A 265 -5.59 -27.13 0.17
N THR A 266 -6.28 -27.91 -0.67
CA THR A 266 -5.91 -29.34 -0.87
C THR A 266 -4.71 -29.48 -1.81
N ASN A 267 -4.57 -28.61 -2.82
CA ASN A 267 -3.50 -28.69 -3.82
C ASN A 267 -2.19 -28.02 -3.38
N LEU A 268 -2.25 -26.96 -2.57
CA LEU A 268 -1.06 -26.20 -2.15
C LEU A 268 -0.21 -26.94 -1.10
N LYS A 269 -0.81 -27.72 -0.19
CA LYS A 269 -0.05 -28.59 0.73
C LYS A 269 0.76 -29.64 -0.03
N GLN A 270 0.20 -30.16 -1.13
CA GLN A 270 0.84 -31.14 -1.98
C GLN A 270 1.97 -30.51 -2.82
N SER A 271 1.80 -29.27 -3.29
CA SER A 271 2.84 -28.52 -4.00
C SER A 271 3.99 -28.11 -3.07
N LYS A 272 3.69 -27.57 -1.87
CA LYS A 272 4.71 -27.27 -0.84
C LYS A 272 5.46 -28.52 -0.38
N SER A 273 4.80 -29.67 -0.19
CA SER A 273 5.51 -30.91 0.19
C SER A 273 6.39 -31.45 -0.93
N LYS A 274 5.95 -31.37 -2.20
CA LYS A 274 6.75 -31.75 -3.37
C LYS A 274 7.99 -30.87 -3.54
N TRP A 275 7.87 -29.58 -3.26
CA TRP A 275 8.97 -28.62 -3.30
C TRP A 275 9.98 -28.83 -2.17
N ILE A 276 9.51 -29.08 -0.95
CA ILE A 276 10.41 -29.34 0.19
C ILE A 276 11.19 -30.65 -0.01
N THR A 277 10.57 -31.64 -0.65
CA THR A 277 11.20 -32.96 -0.93
C THR A 277 12.10 -32.97 -2.17
N SER A 278 11.99 -31.99 -3.08
CA SER A 278 12.84 -31.89 -4.28
C SER A 278 14.13 -31.08 -4.09
N LEU A 279 14.34 -30.50 -2.90
CA LEU A 279 15.59 -29.80 -2.56
C LEU A 279 16.73 -30.84 -2.39
N PRO A 280 17.81 -30.78 -3.20
CA PRO A 280 18.96 -31.66 -3.02
C PRO A 280 19.69 -31.25 -1.73
N GLY A 281 19.54 -32.05 -0.68
CA GLY A 281 20.18 -31.80 0.62
C GLY A 281 19.48 -32.40 1.83
N GLN A 282 18.26 -32.94 1.72
CA GLN A 282 17.60 -33.65 2.83
C GLN A 282 17.65 -35.16 2.67
N THR A 283 18.85 -35.73 2.58
CA THR A 283 19.05 -37.13 2.93
C THR A 283 19.19 -37.24 4.45
N HIS A 284 18.20 -37.90 5.07
CA HIS A 284 18.31 -38.60 6.36
C HIS A 284 18.96 -37.79 7.51
N ASN A 285 18.14 -37.15 8.34
CA ASN A 285 18.57 -36.71 9.67
C ASN A 285 18.68 -37.95 10.58
N PRO A 286 19.88 -38.38 11.01
CA PRO A 286 20.05 -39.60 11.80
C PRO A 286 19.67 -39.43 13.28
N LEU A 287 19.09 -38.29 13.68
CA LEU A 287 18.70 -38.02 15.07
C LEU A 287 17.32 -38.58 15.47
N GLN A 288 16.69 -39.41 14.63
CA GLN A 288 15.57 -40.27 15.01
C GLN A 288 16.03 -41.71 15.20
N GLN A 289 16.94 -41.94 16.16
CA GLN A 289 17.09 -43.27 16.76
C GLN A 289 16.36 -43.27 18.11
N PRO A 290 15.42 -44.20 18.35
CA PRO A 290 14.79 -44.32 19.66
C PRO A 290 15.83 -44.77 20.69
N VAL A 291 15.95 -44.00 21.78
CA VAL A 291 16.79 -44.34 22.93
C VAL A 291 16.30 -45.65 23.55
N PRO A 292 17.15 -46.68 23.73
CA PRO A 292 16.74 -47.92 24.37
C PRO A 292 16.50 -47.67 25.86
N THR A 293 15.27 -47.94 26.30
CA THR A 293 14.89 -47.97 27.72
C THR A 293 15.54 -49.19 28.39
N HIS A 294 16.58 -48.96 29.20
CA HIS A 294 17.04 -49.95 30.17
C HIS A 294 16.15 -49.93 31.41
N SER A 295 15.40 -51.01 31.62
CA SER A 295 14.80 -51.35 32.91
C SER A 295 15.35 -52.70 33.37
N ARG A 296 16.21 -52.66 34.39
CA ARG A 296 16.78 -53.76 35.21
C ARG A 296 17.50 -54.90 34.49
#